data_AF-A0A2E9TFF0-F1
#
_entry.id   AF-A0A2E9TFF0-F1
#
_cell.length_a   1.000
_cell.length_b   1.000
_cell.length_c   1.000
_cell.angle_alpha   90.00
_cell.angle_beta   90.00
_cell.angle_gamma   90.00
#
_symmetry.space_group_name_H-M   'P 1'
#
loop_
_entity.id
_entity.type
_entity.pdbx_description
1 polymer ?
#
loop_
_entity_poly.entity_id
_entity_poly.type
_entity_poly.pdbx_seq_one_letter_code
_entity_poly.pdbx_strand_id
1 'polypeptide(L)'
;MIHNTLAGSRSTRSLLANSGYSGVHVFRYLGRNGIFALALGVMLLAAACGGGSGVAPTRDPALPPHVADASNGERLFKNESCSACHSTGTTRVTGPGLAGIGVTAGARVQELTTDDYLEQSIRDPGAYVVSGFSNIMPNTYRRLPQDDVDDLIAYLRTLE
;
A
#
# COMPACT_ATOMS: atom_id res chain seq x y z
N MET A 1 17.16 38.95 40.56
CA MET A 1 15.76 38.50 40.75
C MET A 1 15.83 37.21 41.59
N ILE A 2 15.74 37.13 42.92
CA ILE A 2 14.86 37.73 43.95
C ILE A 2 13.44 37.88 43.36
N HIS A 3 12.42 37.12 43.76
CA HIS A 3 11.75 36.92 45.05
C HIS A 3 10.82 35.69 44.91
N ASN A 4 10.19 35.08 45.91
CA ASN A 4 10.35 34.91 47.34
C ASN A 4 9.19 33.96 47.75
N THR A 5 9.46 33.05 48.68
CA THR A 5 8.50 32.12 49.29
C THR A 5 7.74 32.82 50.42
N LEU A 6 6.42 32.69 50.51
CA LEU A 6 5.61 32.85 51.74
C LEU A 6 4.38 31.93 51.59
N ALA A 7 4.16 30.85 52.34
CA ALA A 7 4.03 30.66 53.79
C ALA A 7 2.73 31.23 54.39
N GLY A 8 1.92 30.32 54.98
CA GLY A 8 0.85 30.60 55.95
C GLY A 8 -0.54 30.07 55.51
N SER A 9 -1.38 29.45 56.33
CA SER A 9 -1.27 29.03 57.73
C SER A 9 -2.47 28.12 58.08
N ARG A 10 -2.18 27.01 58.77
CA ARG A 10 -2.86 26.48 59.97
C ARG A 10 -4.41 26.52 60.10
N SER A 11 -4.94 25.30 60.28
CA SER A 11 -5.75 24.86 61.44
C SER A 11 -7.25 25.20 61.47
N THR A 12 -8.11 24.17 61.54
CA THR A 12 -8.85 23.79 62.75
C THR A 12 -9.84 22.62 62.52
N ARG A 13 -9.89 21.72 63.53
CA ARG A 13 -11.06 20.98 64.09
C ARG A 13 -11.91 20.09 63.15
N SER A 14 -11.92 18.76 63.33
CA SER A 14 -12.52 17.96 64.43
C SER A 14 -14.03 17.73 64.28
N LEU A 15 -14.42 16.46 64.56
CA LEU A 15 -15.77 15.88 64.77
C LEU A 15 -16.39 15.28 63.49
N LEU A 16 -16.34 13.96 63.30
CA LEU A 16 -17.17 12.88 63.87
C LEU A 16 -18.51 12.69 63.12
N ALA A 17 -18.91 11.40 63.03
CA ALA A 17 -20.16 10.82 62.52
C ALA A 17 -20.18 10.59 60.99
N ASN A 18 -20.08 9.35 60.49
CA ASN A 18 -20.94 8.16 60.61
C ASN A 18 -22.00 8.08 59.51
N SER A 19 -22.06 6.87 58.91
CA SER A 19 -23.16 6.29 58.14
C SER A 19 -23.58 6.95 56.83
N GLY A 20 -23.61 6.11 55.79
CA GLY A 20 -24.65 6.21 54.76
C GLY A 20 -24.12 6.28 53.35
N TYR A 21 -24.25 5.16 52.65
CA TYR A 21 -24.71 5.11 51.27
C TYR A 21 -25.32 6.43 50.75
N SER A 22 -24.71 7.02 49.72
CA SER A 22 -25.38 7.38 48.45
C SER A 22 -24.64 8.51 47.71
N GLY A 23 -24.31 8.22 46.45
CA GLY A 23 -24.62 9.10 45.33
C GLY A 23 -23.86 10.41 45.21
N VAL A 24 -22.82 10.41 44.37
CA VAL A 24 -22.37 11.60 43.67
C VAL A 24 -22.47 11.40 42.16
N HIS A 25 -23.32 12.24 41.59
CA HIS A 25 -23.25 12.82 40.25
C HIS A 25 -23.46 11.90 39.06
N VAL A 26 -24.75 11.57 38.90
CA VAL A 26 -25.43 11.55 37.61
C VAL A 26 -25.16 12.87 36.89
N PHE A 27 -24.17 12.84 35.99
CA PHE A 27 -24.13 13.74 34.85
C PHE A 27 -25.37 13.44 34.01
N ARG A 28 -26.23 14.45 33.88
CA ARG A 28 -27.37 14.46 32.97
C ARG A 28 -26.87 14.08 31.58
N TYR A 29 -27.32 12.96 31.03
CA TYR A 29 -27.61 12.89 29.59
C TYR A 29 -28.70 11.82 29.37
N LEU A 30 -29.89 12.35 29.04
CA LEU A 30 -31.03 11.70 28.38
C LEU A 30 -31.85 10.68 29.19
N GLY A 31 -32.80 11.24 29.94
CA GLY A 31 -34.21 11.13 29.55
C GLY A 31 -34.74 9.76 29.11
N ARG A 32 -35.35 9.08 30.09
CA ARG A 32 -36.72 8.55 30.01
C ARG A 32 -36.95 7.37 29.06
N ASN A 33 -36.69 6.18 29.60
CA ASN A 33 -37.63 5.03 29.69
C ASN A 33 -38.32 4.60 28.37
N GLY A 34 -38.18 3.37 27.87
CA GLY A 34 -38.06 2.12 28.60
C GLY A 34 -39.00 1.12 27.93
N ILE A 35 -38.42 0.21 27.15
CA ILE A 35 -39.05 -1.04 26.72
C ILE A 35 -37.91 -2.05 26.78
N PHE A 36 -37.60 -2.56 27.97
CA PHE A 36 -37.99 -3.92 28.36
C PHE A 36 -37.93 -4.93 27.21
N ALA A 37 -36.90 -5.77 27.29
CA ALA A 37 -37.02 -7.21 27.09
C ALA A 37 -37.51 -7.69 25.71
N LEU A 38 -36.56 -8.03 24.83
CA LEU A 38 -36.63 -9.23 23.99
C LEU A 38 -35.20 -9.45 23.45
N ALA A 39 -34.40 -10.29 24.09
CA ALA A 39 -34.35 -11.73 23.84
C ALA A 39 -33.73 -12.06 22.47
N LEU A 40 -32.58 -12.72 22.54
CA LEU A 40 -32.06 -13.77 21.64
C LEU A 40 -32.37 -13.69 20.13
N GLY A 41 -31.30 -13.70 19.34
CA GLY A 41 -31.30 -14.01 17.90
C GLY A 41 -30.94 -12.79 17.07
N VAL A 42 -29.93 -12.77 16.20
CA VAL A 42 -29.30 -13.85 15.45
C VAL A 42 -27.84 -13.44 15.22
N MET A 43 -26.94 -14.15 15.88
CA MET A 43 -25.54 -14.28 15.50
C MET A 43 -25.50 -15.43 14.49
N LEU A 44 -25.59 -15.18 13.18
CA LEU A 44 -25.14 -16.08 12.11
C LEU A 44 -25.50 -15.55 10.70
N LEU A 45 -24.56 -15.76 9.77
CA LEU A 45 -24.63 -15.65 8.29
C LEU A 45 -24.46 -14.23 7.71
N ALA A 46 -23.44 -13.89 6.94
CA ALA A 46 -22.41 -14.68 6.30
C ALA A 46 -21.14 -13.84 6.12
N ALA A 47 -20.02 -14.32 6.66
CA ALA A 47 -18.71 -13.99 6.14
C ALA A 47 -18.65 -14.54 4.71
N ALA A 48 -19.00 -13.74 3.73
CA ALA A 48 -18.72 -14.04 2.34
C ALA A 48 -17.21 -13.98 2.14
N CYS A 49 -16.56 -15.13 2.30
CA CYS A 49 -15.23 -15.37 1.77
C CYS A 49 -15.32 -15.27 0.24
N GLY A 50 -15.15 -14.06 -0.30
CA GLY A 50 -14.76 -13.86 -1.69
C GLY A 50 -13.28 -14.18 -1.85
N GLY A 51 -12.93 -15.46 -1.69
CA GLY A 51 -11.62 -15.99 -2.06
C GLY A 51 -11.51 -16.03 -3.58
N GLY A 52 -11.29 -14.86 -4.18
CA GLY A 52 -10.86 -14.77 -5.58
C GLY A 52 -9.46 -15.36 -5.66
N SER A 53 -9.37 -16.60 -6.11
CA SER A 53 -8.10 -17.22 -6.45
C SER A 53 -7.36 -16.30 -7.41
N GLY A 54 -6.18 -15.84 -7.00
CA GLY A 54 -5.35 -14.87 -7.70
C GLY A 54 -4.75 -15.41 -8.99
N VAL A 55 -5.61 -15.65 -9.98
CA VAL A 55 -5.22 -15.73 -11.37
C VAL A 55 -5.43 -14.31 -11.92
N ALA A 56 -4.35 -13.69 -12.40
CA ALA A 56 -4.44 -12.39 -13.07
C ALA A 56 -5.54 -12.47 -14.15
N PRO A 57 -6.44 -11.48 -14.26
CA PRO A 57 -7.53 -11.55 -15.22
C PRO A 57 -6.95 -11.69 -16.62
N THR A 58 -7.20 -12.83 -17.26
CA THR A 58 -6.93 -13.00 -18.69
C THR A 58 -7.81 -12.01 -19.45
N ARG A 59 -7.24 -11.29 -20.43
CA ARG A 59 -7.96 -10.34 -21.29
C ARG A 59 -9.26 -10.96 -21.81
N ASP A 60 -10.38 -10.23 -21.72
CA ASP A 60 -11.64 -10.64 -22.34
C ASP A 60 -11.42 -10.84 -23.85
N PRO A 61 -11.63 -12.07 -24.38
CA PRO A 61 -11.45 -12.35 -25.80
C PRO A 61 -12.32 -11.49 -26.73
N ALA A 62 -13.38 -10.85 -26.22
CA ALA A 62 -14.24 -9.95 -26.97
C ALA A 62 -13.66 -8.55 -27.18
N LEU A 63 -12.63 -8.16 -26.43
CA LEU A 63 -11.95 -6.87 -26.63
C LEU A 63 -11.09 -6.93 -27.91
N PRO A 64 -11.01 -5.83 -28.68
CA PRO A 64 -10.09 -5.74 -29.82
C PRO A 64 -8.65 -6.05 -29.37
N PRO A 65 -7.73 -6.50 -30.24
CA PRO A 65 -6.33 -6.68 -29.83
C PRO A 65 -5.79 -5.42 -29.15
N HIS A 66 -5.09 -5.58 -28.02
CA HIS A 66 -4.38 -4.47 -27.40
C HIS A 66 -3.24 -4.04 -28.31
N VAL A 67 -3.07 -2.73 -28.44
CA VAL A 67 -1.93 -2.12 -29.14
C VAL A 67 -1.21 -1.31 -28.09
N ALA A 68 0.06 -1.65 -27.85
CA ALA A 68 0.84 -1.03 -26.80
C ALA A 68 0.98 0.49 -27.01
N ASP A 69 0.67 1.26 -25.97
CA ASP A 69 0.68 2.72 -25.91
C ASP A 69 1.72 3.19 -24.88
N ALA A 70 2.85 3.70 -25.39
CA ALA A 70 3.92 4.24 -24.57
C ALA A 70 3.47 5.40 -23.66
N SER A 71 2.43 6.16 -24.02
CA SER A 71 1.89 7.23 -23.17
C SER A 71 1.16 6.65 -21.96
N ASN A 72 0.43 5.54 -22.11
CA ASN A 72 -0.11 4.82 -20.97
C ASN A 72 1.02 4.18 -20.15
N GLY A 73 2.02 3.60 -20.82
CA GLY A 73 3.21 3.04 -20.17
C GLY A 73 3.93 4.05 -19.28
N GLU A 74 4.11 5.29 -19.74
CA GLU A 74 4.71 6.36 -18.93
C GLU A 74 3.88 6.65 -17.67
N ARG A 75 2.55 6.68 -17.80
CA ARG A 75 1.64 6.88 -16.68
C ARG A 75 1.72 5.72 -15.69
N LEU A 76 1.71 4.47 -16.17
CA LEU A 76 1.87 3.28 -15.36
C LEU A 76 3.23 3.28 -14.64
N PHE A 77 4.30 3.67 -15.31
CA PHE A 77 5.65 3.76 -14.72
C PHE A 77 5.67 4.68 -13.49
N LYS A 78 4.90 5.77 -13.52
CA LYS A 78 4.74 6.68 -12.37
C LYS A 78 3.80 6.11 -11.32
N ASN A 79 2.65 5.58 -11.72
CA ASN A 79 1.60 5.12 -10.82
C ASN A 79 1.99 3.85 -10.05
N GLU A 80 2.71 2.93 -10.69
CA GLU A 80 3.25 1.71 -10.09
C GLU A 80 4.57 1.97 -9.32
N SER A 81 4.93 3.25 -9.16
CA SER A 81 6.10 3.71 -8.40
C SER A 81 7.44 3.21 -8.93
N CYS A 82 7.54 2.85 -10.21
CA CYS A 82 8.79 2.42 -10.85
C CYS A 82 9.86 3.52 -10.75
N SER A 83 9.44 4.78 -10.90
CA SER A 83 10.28 5.98 -10.81
C SER A 83 10.90 6.22 -9.42
N ALA A 84 10.36 5.59 -8.36
CA ALA A 84 10.95 5.68 -7.02
C ALA A 84 12.29 4.95 -6.91
N CYS A 85 12.51 3.94 -7.78
CA CYS A 85 13.72 3.13 -7.77
C CYS A 85 14.55 3.27 -9.05
N HIS A 86 13.93 3.61 -10.18
CA HIS A 86 14.60 3.70 -11.47
C HIS A 86 14.56 5.12 -12.04
N SER A 87 15.72 5.61 -12.45
CA SER A 87 15.80 6.80 -13.31
C SER A 87 15.46 6.43 -14.75
N THR A 88 14.80 7.33 -15.48
CA THR A 88 14.67 7.24 -16.94
C THR A 88 15.96 7.56 -17.68
N GLY A 89 16.96 8.14 -16.99
CA GLY A 89 18.31 8.37 -17.50
C GLY A 89 19.29 7.28 -17.07
N THR A 90 20.59 7.60 -17.09
CA THR A 90 21.67 6.68 -16.70
C THR A 90 21.91 6.61 -15.18
N THR A 91 21.29 7.53 -14.42
CA THR A 91 21.54 7.67 -12.99
C THR A 91 21.06 6.46 -12.20
N ARG A 92 21.94 5.91 -11.37
CA ARG A 92 21.58 4.93 -10.33
C ARG A 92 20.81 5.63 -9.20
N VAL A 93 19.63 5.12 -8.88
CA VAL A 93 18.86 5.52 -7.69
C VAL A 93 18.93 4.37 -6.69
N THR A 94 17.88 3.55 -6.64
CA THR A 94 17.89 2.29 -5.90
C THR A 94 18.20 1.14 -6.86
N GLY A 95 17.55 1.15 -8.03
CA GLY A 95 17.82 0.31 -9.18
C GLY A 95 18.69 1.01 -10.24
N PRO A 96 19.00 0.30 -11.34
CA PRO A 96 19.74 0.87 -12.47
C PRO A 96 18.95 1.97 -13.18
N GLY A 97 19.68 2.90 -13.79
CA GLY A 97 19.10 3.80 -14.80
C GLY A 97 18.64 3.03 -16.04
N LEU A 98 17.59 3.54 -16.69
CA LEU A 98 16.88 2.86 -17.78
C LEU A 98 17.13 3.49 -19.17
N ALA A 99 18.00 4.49 -19.27
CA ALA A 99 18.50 4.98 -20.55
C ALA A 99 19.05 3.82 -21.41
N GLY A 100 18.56 3.69 -22.64
CA GLY A 100 18.98 2.68 -23.60
C GLY A 100 18.54 1.26 -23.24
N ILE A 101 17.56 1.10 -22.35
CA ILE A 101 17.15 -0.23 -21.86
C ILE A 101 16.62 -1.11 -22.99
N GLY A 102 15.95 -0.55 -24.00
CA GLY A 102 15.46 -1.31 -25.16
C GLY A 102 16.57 -2.05 -25.93
N VAL A 103 17.78 -1.49 -25.94
CA VAL A 103 18.96 -2.12 -26.56
C VAL A 103 19.66 -3.06 -25.56
N THR A 104 19.92 -2.57 -24.35
CA THR A 104 20.70 -3.37 -23.38
C THR A 104 19.96 -4.60 -22.86
N ALA A 105 18.62 -4.57 -22.80
CA ALA A 105 17.78 -5.70 -22.39
C ALA A 105 18.03 -6.95 -23.26
N GLY A 106 17.98 -6.82 -24.58
CA GLY A 106 18.18 -7.94 -25.51
C GLY A 106 19.59 -8.53 -25.52
N ALA A 107 20.54 -7.90 -24.84
CA ALA A 107 21.92 -8.39 -24.71
C ALA A 107 22.19 -9.09 -23.35
N ARG A 108 21.25 -9.09 -22.41
CA ARG A 108 21.47 -9.60 -21.04
C ARG A 108 21.31 -11.10 -20.91
N VAL A 109 20.34 -11.68 -21.61
CA VAL A 109 20.03 -13.11 -21.59
C VAL A 109 19.87 -13.57 -23.03
N GLN A 110 20.72 -14.49 -23.49
CA GLN A 110 20.84 -14.85 -24.91
C GLN A 110 19.58 -15.55 -25.45
N GLU A 111 18.83 -16.18 -24.56
CA GLU A 111 17.61 -16.95 -24.85
C GLU A 111 16.34 -16.10 -24.85
N LEU A 112 16.41 -14.83 -24.43
CA LEU A 112 15.25 -13.93 -24.33
C LEU A 112 15.34 -12.82 -25.37
N THR A 113 14.20 -12.48 -25.96
CA THR A 113 14.09 -11.22 -26.71
C THR A 113 14.15 -10.03 -25.75
N THR A 114 14.32 -8.82 -26.29
CA THR A 114 14.20 -7.58 -25.49
C THR A 114 12.90 -7.56 -24.68
N ASP A 115 11.77 -7.88 -25.31
CA ASP A 115 10.46 -7.77 -24.66
C ASP A 115 10.26 -8.87 -23.61
N ASP A 116 10.69 -10.10 -23.90
CA ASP A 116 10.65 -11.20 -22.92
C ASP A 116 11.51 -10.89 -21.69
N TYR A 117 12.69 -10.28 -21.89
CA TYR A 117 13.56 -9.86 -20.78
C TYR A 117 12.90 -8.77 -19.93
N LEU A 118 12.27 -7.77 -20.57
CA LEU A 118 11.59 -6.69 -19.87
C LEU A 118 10.37 -7.20 -19.11
N GLU A 119 9.56 -8.06 -19.71
CA GLU A 119 8.43 -8.70 -19.04
C GLU A 119 8.90 -9.55 -17.86
N GLN A 120 9.93 -10.38 -18.04
CA GLN A 120 10.51 -11.17 -16.95
C GLN A 120 11.01 -10.26 -15.83
N SER A 121 11.72 -9.18 -16.15
CA SER A 121 12.23 -8.24 -15.14
C SER A 121 11.09 -7.58 -14.34
N ILE A 122 9.93 -7.36 -14.95
CA ILE A 122 8.74 -6.82 -14.28
C ILE A 122 8.05 -7.91 -13.43
N ARG A 123 7.82 -9.10 -13.99
CA ARG A 123 6.99 -10.14 -13.34
C ARG A 123 7.76 -11.02 -12.35
N ASP A 124 9.03 -11.30 -12.65
CA ASP A 124 9.96 -12.10 -11.86
C ASP A 124 11.34 -11.42 -11.79
N PRO A 125 11.45 -10.27 -11.09
CA PRO A 125 12.70 -9.52 -10.98
C PRO A 125 13.87 -10.30 -10.37
N GLY A 126 13.59 -11.43 -9.71
CA GLY A 126 14.62 -12.31 -9.15
C GLY A 126 15.27 -13.24 -10.17
N ALA A 127 14.65 -13.46 -11.33
CA ALA A 127 15.16 -14.35 -12.38
C ALA A 127 16.49 -13.85 -12.97
N TYR A 128 16.65 -12.53 -13.08
CA TYR A 128 17.89 -11.90 -13.49
C TYR A 128 18.14 -10.62 -12.70
N VAL A 129 19.20 -10.60 -11.90
CA VAL A 129 19.62 -9.41 -11.16
C VAL A 129 20.86 -8.81 -11.82
N VAL A 130 20.76 -7.57 -12.28
CA VAL A 130 21.88 -6.84 -12.88
C VAL A 130 23.04 -6.75 -11.88
N SER A 131 24.27 -7.03 -12.36
CA SER A 131 25.48 -6.96 -11.53
C SER A 131 25.58 -5.63 -10.77
N GLY A 132 25.91 -5.71 -9.48
CA GLY A 132 26.01 -4.55 -8.59
C GLY A 132 24.68 -4.05 -8.00
N PHE A 133 23.57 -4.78 -8.20
CA PHE A 133 22.27 -4.49 -7.57
C PHE A 133 21.81 -5.65 -6.68
N SER A 134 20.97 -5.31 -5.70
CA SER A 134 20.31 -6.28 -4.82
C SER A 134 18.96 -6.70 -5.40
N ASN A 135 18.53 -7.93 -5.10
CA ASN A 135 17.18 -8.41 -5.45
C ASN A 135 16.12 -7.76 -4.52
N ILE A 136 15.75 -6.52 -4.81
CA ILE A 136 14.81 -5.73 -4.00
C ILE A 136 13.61 -5.20 -4.81
N MET A 137 13.58 -5.43 -6.13
CA MET A 137 12.43 -5.04 -6.94
C MET A 137 11.21 -5.89 -6.54
N PRO A 138 10.06 -5.28 -6.20
CA PRO A 138 8.90 -6.01 -5.71
C PRO A 138 8.34 -7.07 -6.67
N ASN A 139 8.10 -8.28 -6.18
CA ASN A 139 7.39 -9.33 -6.93
C ASN A 139 5.87 -9.10 -7.06
N THR A 140 5.37 -7.96 -6.59
CA THR A 140 3.94 -7.60 -6.65
C THR A 140 3.51 -7.20 -8.05
N TYR A 141 4.43 -6.84 -8.95
CA TYR A 141 4.11 -6.44 -10.32
C TYR A 141 3.64 -7.59 -11.21
N ARG A 142 3.83 -8.86 -10.81
CA ARG A 142 3.20 -10.01 -11.47
C ARG A 142 1.68 -9.91 -11.59
N ARG A 143 1.05 -9.09 -10.72
CA ARG A 143 -0.39 -8.83 -10.71
C ARG A 143 -0.87 -7.93 -11.85
N LEU A 144 0.05 -7.23 -12.51
CA LEU A 144 -0.30 -6.30 -13.57
C LEU A 144 -0.94 -7.07 -14.73
N PRO A 145 -2.08 -6.59 -15.26
CA PRO A 145 -2.66 -7.08 -16.50
C PRO A 145 -1.64 -7.13 -17.63
N GLN A 146 -1.81 -8.02 -18.61
CA GLN A 146 -0.87 -8.12 -19.72
C GLN A 146 -0.76 -6.81 -20.50
N ASP A 147 -1.89 -6.19 -20.85
CA ASP A 147 -1.95 -4.87 -21.50
C ASP A 147 -1.08 -3.81 -20.82
N ASP A 148 -1.12 -3.74 -19.48
CA ASP A 148 -0.36 -2.76 -18.71
C ASP A 148 1.14 -3.04 -18.78
N VAL A 149 1.53 -4.32 -18.84
CA VAL A 149 2.92 -4.72 -19.04
C VAL A 149 3.38 -4.41 -20.45
N ASP A 150 2.54 -4.67 -21.45
CA ASP A 150 2.84 -4.34 -22.86
C ASP A 150 3.02 -2.82 -23.03
N ASP A 151 2.16 -2.00 -22.41
CA ASP A 151 2.27 -0.54 -22.39
C ASP A 151 3.55 -0.07 -21.68
N LEU A 152 3.88 -0.65 -20.52
CA LEU A 152 5.14 -0.39 -19.82
C LEU A 152 6.35 -0.71 -20.68
N ILE A 153 6.37 -1.86 -21.36
CA ILE A 153 7.45 -2.26 -22.26
C ILE A 153 7.57 -1.26 -23.41
N ALA A 154 6.46 -0.87 -24.03
CA ALA A 154 6.46 0.14 -25.10
C ALA A 154 7.09 1.46 -24.62
N TYR A 155 6.76 1.92 -23.41
CA TYR A 155 7.40 3.10 -22.82
C TYR A 155 8.90 2.89 -22.54
N LEU A 156 9.28 1.77 -21.94
CA LEU A 156 10.70 1.49 -21.64
C LEU A 156 11.56 1.48 -22.90
N ARG A 157 11.00 1.04 -24.03
CA ARG A 157 11.68 1.06 -25.33
C ARG A 157 11.88 2.46 -25.92
N THR A 158 11.21 3.49 -25.39
CA THR A 158 11.45 4.88 -25.80
C THR A 158 12.56 5.56 -25.01
N LEU A 159 13.14 4.89 -24.01
CA LEU A 159 14.18 5.45 -23.15
C LEU A 159 15.57 5.24 -23.79
N GLU A 160 16.25 6.35 -24.10
CA GLU A 160 17.58 6.43 -24.71
C GLU A 160 18.68 6.73 -23.68
#